data_AF-A0A955RHD8-F1
#
_entry.id   AF-A0A955RHD8-F1
#
_cell.length_a   1.000
_cell.length_b   1.000
_cell.length_c   1.000
_cell.angle_alpha   90.00
_cell.angle_beta   90.00
_cell.angle_gamma   90.00
#
_symmetry.space_group_name_H-M   'P 1'
#
loop_
_entity.id
_entity.type
_entity.pdbx_description
1 polymer ?
#
loop_
_entity_poly.entity_id
_entity_poly.type
_entity_poly.pdbx_seq_one_letter_code
_entity_poly.pdbx_strand_id
1 'polypeptide(L)'
;MTFDHRAHLRVAWEALDRGGLPTALIEVPAWLRGMAAAAGRPEKYNETVTLGFLLVLADRHRPGEDFDAFLERHPDLLRSDVLQRWWRPETLASERARRGFVFPDGNQFAETP
;
A
#
# COMPACT_ATOMS: atom_id res chain seq x y z
N MET A 1 4.28 19.55 -3.35
CA MET A 1 5.04 18.41 -2.79
C MET A 1 5.03 17.29 -3.80
N THR A 2 6.19 16.89 -4.28
CA THR A 2 6.35 15.68 -5.10
C THR A 2 5.94 14.48 -4.25
N PHE A 3 5.19 13.55 -4.82
CA PHE A 3 4.76 12.32 -4.17
C PHE A 3 6.00 11.44 -3.99
N ASP A 4 6.73 11.59 -2.88
CA ASP A 4 7.91 10.77 -2.59
C ASP A 4 7.45 9.39 -2.13
N HIS A 5 7.41 8.46 -3.08
CA HIS A 5 6.97 7.09 -2.86
C HIS A 5 7.81 6.39 -1.77
N ARG A 6 9.12 6.65 -1.70
CA ARG A 6 9.98 6.09 -0.66
C ARG A 6 9.59 6.59 0.73
N ALA A 7 9.28 7.89 0.85
CA ALA A 7 8.84 8.47 2.12
C ALA A 7 7.52 7.84 2.61
N HIS A 8 6.56 7.61 1.71
CA HIS A 8 5.32 6.93 2.08
C HIS A 8 5.54 5.47 2.50
N LEU A 9 6.42 4.74 1.82
CA LEU A 9 6.82 3.40 2.24
C LEU A 9 7.47 3.40 3.63
N ARG A 10 8.27 4.43 3.96
CA ARG A 10 8.89 4.56 5.27
C ARG A 10 7.85 4.73 6.38
N VAL A 11 6.87 5.61 6.19
CA VAL A 11 5.78 5.80 7.16
C VAL A 11 4.98 4.51 7.35
N ALA A 12 4.68 3.81 6.26
CA ALA A 12 4.01 2.52 6.32
C ALA A 12 4.83 1.47 7.10
N TRP A 13 6.14 1.42 6.84
CA TRP A 13 7.06 0.51 7.52
C TRP A 13 7.19 0.82 9.02
N GLU A 14 7.33 2.09 9.40
CA GLU A 14 7.39 2.51 10.82
C GLU A 14 6.07 2.19 11.57
N ALA A 15 4.92 2.31 10.91
CA ALA A 15 3.64 1.89 11.48
C ALA A 15 3.56 0.37 11.68
N LEU A 16 4.12 -0.42 10.75
CA LEU A 16 4.22 -1.87 10.88
C LEU A 16 5.16 -2.29 12.01
N ASP A 17 6.32 -1.66 12.16
CA ASP A 17 7.28 -2.01 13.21
C ASP A 17 6.72 -1.70 14.62
N ARG A 18 5.98 -0.59 14.76
CA ARG A 18 5.39 -0.18 16.04
C ARG A 18 4.20 -1.05 16.50
N GLY A 19 3.35 -1.51 15.59
CA GLY A 19 2.08 -2.14 15.96
C GLY A 19 1.53 -3.17 14.98
N GLY A 20 2.35 -3.61 14.03
CA GLY A 20 1.99 -4.59 13.02
C GLY A 20 0.93 -4.07 12.04
N LEU A 21 0.38 -5.02 11.28
CA LEU A 21 -0.60 -4.75 10.25
C LEU A 21 -1.86 -4.02 10.78
N PRO A 22 -2.46 -4.36 11.95
CA PRO A 22 -3.65 -3.65 12.44
C PRO A 22 -3.42 -2.15 12.63
N THR A 23 -2.28 -1.76 13.20
CA THR A 23 -1.91 -0.34 13.37
C THR A 23 -1.70 0.34 12.02
N ALA A 24 -0.96 -0.30 11.11
CA ALA A 24 -0.68 0.27 9.80
C ALA A 24 -1.95 0.46 8.95
N LEU A 25 -2.91 -0.48 9.01
CA LEU A 25 -4.18 -0.40 8.28
C LEU A 25 -5.11 0.73 8.76
N ILE A 26 -4.91 1.24 9.98
CA ILE A 26 -5.71 2.36 10.52
C ILE A 26 -5.02 3.69 10.24
N GLU A 27 -3.74 3.79 10.61
CA GLU A 27 -3.07 5.08 10.69
C GLU A 27 -2.60 5.58 9.32
N VAL A 28 -2.02 4.70 8.49
CA VAL A 28 -1.41 5.10 7.22
C VAL A 28 -2.47 5.59 6.22
N PRO A 29 -3.62 4.91 6.02
CA PRO A 29 -4.72 5.42 5.19
C PRO A 29 -5.23 6.78 5.65
N ALA A 30 -5.44 6.96 6.96
CA ALA A 30 -5.93 8.21 7.52
C ALA A 30 -4.96 9.37 7.27
N TRP A 31 -3.67 9.13 7.49
CA TRP A 31 -2.61 10.11 7.25
C TRP A 31 -2.48 10.49 5.76
N LEU A 32 -2.38 9.50 4.86
CA LEU A 32 -2.25 9.75 3.41
C LEU A 32 -3.49 10.47 2.84
N ARG A 33 -4.68 10.09 3.29
CA ARG A 33 -5.94 10.75 2.89
C ARG A 33 -5.96 12.19 3.37
N GLY A 34 -5.57 12.44 4.62
CA GLY A 34 -5.45 13.79 5.19
C GLY A 34 -4.45 14.66 4.44
N MET A 35 -3.28 14.12 4.09
CA MET A 35 -2.27 14.82 3.29
C MET A 35 -2.77 15.18 1.89
N ALA A 36 -3.41 14.24 1.18
CA ALA A 36 -3.97 14.49 -0.14
C ALA A 36 -5.03 15.60 -0.10
N ALA A 37 -5.90 15.58 0.92
CA ALA A 37 -6.90 16.63 1.14
C ALA A 37 -6.26 17.99 1.47
N ALA A 38 -5.28 18.04 2.38
CA ALA A 38 -4.56 19.25 2.75
C ALA A 38 -3.80 19.87 1.57
N ALA A 39 -3.33 19.04 0.64
CA ALA A 39 -2.70 19.48 -0.61
C ALA A 39 -3.72 19.95 -1.69
N GLY A 40 -5.03 19.95 -1.39
CA GLY A 40 -6.08 20.29 -2.35
C GLY A 40 -6.27 19.27 -3.46
N ARG A 41 -5.75 18.05 -3.27
CA ARG A 41 -5.72 16.98 -4.27
C ARG A 41 -6.23 15.63 -3.73
N PRO A 42 -7.45 15.56 -3.18
CA PRO A 42 -7.99 14.33 -2.62
C PRO A 42 -8.06 13.18 -3.65
N GLU A 43 -8.13 13.50 -4.95
CA GLU A 43 -8.12 12.52 -6.04
C GLU A 43 -6.78 11.77 -6.19
N LYS A 44 -5.72 12.20 -5.51
CA LYS A 44 -4.44 11.47 -5.49
C LYS A 44 -4.43 10.31 -4.52
N TYR A 45 -5.32 10.32 -3.52
CA TYR A 45 -5.49 9.20 -2.62
C TYR A 45 -6.19 8.04 -3.33
N ASN A 46 -5.77 6.81 -3.07
CA ASN A 46 -6.41 5.59 -3.53
C ASN A 46 -6.32 4.53 -2.42
N GLU A 47 -7.49 4.14 -1.90
CA GLU A 47 -7.60 3.20 -0.77
C GLU A 47 -6.98 1.84 -1.11
N THR A 48 -7.36 1.23 -2.24
CA THR A 48 -6.89 -0.11 -2.61
C THR A 48 -5.38 -0.13 -2.83
N VAL A 49 -4.81 0.90 -3.48
CA VAL A 49 -3.36 1.00 -3.67
C VAL A 49 -2.65 1.09 -2.31
N THR A 50 -3.13 1.96 -1.43
CA THR A 50 -2.55 2.15 -0.09
C THR A 50 -2.55 0.85 0.70
N LEU A 51 -3.72 0.21 0.83
CA LEU A 51 -3.85 -1.04 1.58
C LEU A 51 -3.11 -2.19 0.91
N GLY A 52 -3.09 -2.25 -0.42
CA GLY A 52 -2.32 -3.25 -1.17
C GLY A 52 -0.83 -3.17 -0.86
N PHE A 53 -0.25 -1.96 -0.84
CA PHE A 53 1.14 -1.77 -0.41
C PHE A 53 1.36 -2.20 1.05
N LEU A 54 0.44 -1.87 1.96
CA LEU A 54 0.54 -2.30 3.36
C LEU A 54 0.55 -3.82 3.51
N LEU A 55 -0.29 -4.54 2.74
CA LEU A 55 -0.33 -5.99 2.75
C LEU A 55 0.98 -6.61 2.24
N VAL A 56 1.53 -6.08 1.14
CA VAL A 56 2.81 -6.55 0.60
C VAL A 56 3.98 -6.22 1.53
N LEU A 57 3.97 -5.03 2.14
CA LEU A 57 4.96 -4.66 3.15
C LEU A 57 4.89 -5.60 4.36
N ALA A 58 3.70 -5.83 4.90
CA ALA A 58 3.51 -6.68 6.08
C ALA A 58 3.92 -8.13 5.83
N ASP A 59 3.64 -8.69 4.65
CA ASP A 59 4.07 -10.04 4.26
C ASP A 59 5.60 -10.20 4.24
N ARG A 60 6.31 -9.12 3.87
CA ARG A 60 7.77 -9.13 3.73
C ARG A 60 8.51 -8.58 4.95
N HIS A 61 7.80 -7.89 5.84
CA HIS A 61 8.33 -7.21 7.00
C HIS A 61 8.86 -8.22 8.03
N ARG A 62 9.99 -7.89 8.65
CA ARG A 62 10.54 -8.62 9.79
C ARG A 62 10.79 -7.64 10.93
N PRO A 63 10.31 -7.93 12.16
CA PRO A 63 10.54 -7.06 13.31
C PRO A 63 12.04 -6.78 13.52
N GLY A 64 12.40 -5.52 13.75
CA GLY A 64 13.78 -5.10 14.01
C GLY A 64 14.72 -5.13 12.80
N GLU A 65 14.20 -5.27 11.58
CA GLU A 65 14.97 -5.00 10.34
C GLU A 65 15.20 -3.48 10.20
N ASP A 66 16.22 -3.05 9.46
CA ASP A 66 16.39 -1.64 9.08
C ASP A 66 15.63 -1.36 7.78
N PHE A 67 14.99 -0.19 7.68
CA PHE A 67 14.17 0.16 6.51
C PHE A 67 14.98 0.24 5.20
N ASP A 68 16.19 0.78 5.24
CA ASP A 68 17.01 0.95 4.04
C ASP A 68 17.48 -0.43 3.55
N ALA A 69 17.95 -1.27 4.46
CA ALA A 69 18.30 -2.67 4.17
C ALA A 69 17.10 -3.48 3.65
N PHE A 70 15.91 -3.28 4.23
CA PHE A 70 14.68 -3.90 3.75
C PHE A 70 14.38 -3.51 2.29
N LEU A 71 14.48 -2.22 1.95
CA LEU A 71 14.22 -1.76 0.58
C LEU A 71 15.28 -2.23 -0.43
N GLU A 72 16.53 -2.39 0.00
CA GLU A 72 17.58 -2.98 -0.85
C GLU A 72 17.26 -4.43 -1.24
N ARG A 73 16.65 -5.21 -0.34
CA ARG A 73 16.20 -6.58 -0.62
C ARG A 73 14.91 -6.63 -1.44
N HIS A 74 14.09 -5.59 -1.38
CA HIS A 74 12.77 -5.51 -2.03
C HIS A 74 12.64 -4.27 -2.93
N PRO A 75 13.54 -4.09 -3.93
CA PRO A 75 13.55 -2.88 -4.77
C PRO A 75 12.30 -2.75 -5.63
N ASP A 76 11.53 -3.83 -5.81
CA ASP A 76 10.24 -3.80 -6.51
C ASP A 76 9.20 -2.94 -5.78
N LEU A 77 9.30 -2.78 -4.46
CA LEU A 77 8.40 -1.91 -3.70
C LEU A 77 8.52 -0.44 -4.09
N LEU A 78 9.67 -0.01 -4.61
CA LEU A 78 9.86 1.35 -5.12
C LEU A 78 9.16 1.58 -6.47
N ARG A 79 8.71 0.52 -7.13
CA ARG A 79 7.98 0.61 -8.38
C ARG A 79 6.48 0.68 -8.11
N SER A 80 5.81 1.66 -8.72
CA SER A 80 4.36 1.82 -8.59
C SER A 80 3.54 0.67 -9.18
N ASP A 81 4.16 -0.19 -10.00
CA ASP A 81 3.52 -1.31 -10.68
C ASP A 81 3.58 -2.64 -9.91
N VAL A 82 4.22 -2.71 -8.73
CA VAL A 82 4.34 -3.96 -7.97
C VAL A 82 2.99 -4.62 -7.67
N LEU A 83 1.94 -3.82 -7.46
CA LEU A 83 0.59 -4.31 -7.21
C LEU A 83 -0.06 -4.96 -8.45
N GLN A 84 0.48 -4.73 -9.64
CA GLN A 84 -0.03 -5.32 -10.88
C GLN A 84 0.14 -6.84 -10.94
N ARG A 85 0.91 -7.43 -10.00
CA ARG A 85 0.98 -8.89 -9.82
C ARG A 85 -0.34 -9.49 -9.32
N TRP A 86 -1.19 -8.69 -8.68
CA TRP A 86 -2.43 -9.15 -8.04
C TRP A 86 -3.67 -8.41 -8.55
N TRP A 87 -3.52 -7.15 -8.94
CA TRP A 87 -4.61 -6.34 -9.50
C TRP A 87 -4.32 -5.97 -10.94
N ARG A 88 -5.35 -5.99 -11.77
CA ARG A 88 -5.31 -5.41 -13.10
C ARG A 88 -5.17 -3.88 -13.00
N PRO A 89 -4.45 -3.21 -13.93
CA PRO A 89 -4.35 -1.76 -13.96
C PRO A 89 -5.72 -1.06 -13.94
N GLU A 90 -6.71 -1.61 -14.64
CA GLU A 90 -8.06 -1.06 -14.73
C GLU A 90 -8.78 -1.13 -13.38
N THR A 91 -8.56 -2.20 -12.61
CA THR A 91 -9.10 -2.35 -11.26
C THR A 91 -8.53 -1.29 -10.34
N LEU A 92 -7.20 -1.11 -10.31
CA LEU A 92 -6.53 -0.10 -9.50
C LEU A 92 -6.91 1.34 -9.88
N ALA A 93 -7.18 1.59 -11.17
CA ALA A 93 -7.59 2.90 -11.68
C ALA A 93 -9.06 3.24 -11.41
N SER A 94 -9.88 2.27 -10.99
CA SER A 94 -11.32 2.45 -10.82
C SER A 94 -11.69 3.35 -9.64
N GLU A 95 -12.81 4.06 -9.75
CA GLU A 95 -13.37 4.86 -8.64
C GLU A 95 -13.70 4.00 -7.41
N ARG A 96 -14.07 2.73 -7.62
CA ARG A 96 -14.32 1.79 -6.52
C ARG A 96 -13.04 1.52 -5.74
N ALA A 97 -11.94 1.22 -6.44
CA ALA A 97 -10.63 1.01 -5.81
C ALA A 97 -10.09 2.25 -5.11
N ARG A 98 -10.39 3.43 -5.66
CA ARG A 98 -10.04 4.70 -5.05
C ARG A 98 -10.74 4.92 -3.70
N ARG A 99 -12.03 4.60 -3.62
CA ARG A 99 -12.91 4.90 -2.47
C ARG A 99 -12.95 3.80 -1.41
N GLY A 100 -12.57 2.57 -1.75
CA GLY A 100 -12.63 1.43 -0.86
C GLY A 100 -11.65 0.34 -1.26
N PHE A 101 -11.42 -0.62 -0.36
CA PHE A 101 -10.60 -1.79 -0.69
C PHE A 101 -11.32 -2.68 -1.70
N VAL A 102 -10.58 -3.10 -2.71
CA VAL A 102 -11.00 -4.07 -3.71
C VAL A 102 -10.06 -5.25 -3.64
N PHE A 103 -10.59 -6.46 -3.53
CA PHE A 103 -9.77 -7.68 -3.56
C PHE A 103 -9.00 -7.82 -4.87
N PRO A 104 -7.83 -8.49 -4.85
CA PRO A 104 -7.10 -8.89 -6.05
C PRO A 104 -8.00 -9.51 -7.13
N ASP A 105 -7.66 -9.31 -8.39
CA ASP A 105 -8.40 -9.86 -9.53
C ASP A 105 -8.22 -11.37 -9.71
N GLY A 106 -7.23 -11.97 -9.03
CA GLY A 106 -6.98 -13.40 -9.01
C GLY A 106 -8.04 -14.15 -8.21
N ASN A 107 -8.51 -15.28 -8.76
CA ASN A 107 -9.58 -16.09 -8.17
C ASN A 107 -9.10 -16.79 -6.88
N GLN A 108 -9.42 -16.23 -5.71
CA GLN A 108 -9.08 -16.84 -4.41
C GLN A 108 -10.13 -17.86 -3.93
N PHE A 109 -11.19 -18.09 -4.72
CA PHE A 109 -12.28 -19.01 -4.41
C PHE A 109 -12.67 -19.92 -5.59
N ALA A 110 -11.77 -20.18 -6.55
CA ALA A 110 -11.98 -21.31 -7.44
C ALA A 110 -11.84 -22.59 -6.62
N GLU A 111 -12.97 -23.11 -6.14
CA GLU A 111 -13.07 -24.52 -5.77
C GLU A 111 -12.61 -25.33 -6.98
N THR A 112 -11.56 -26.12 -6.78
CA THR A 112 -11.16 -27.19 -7.70
C THR A 112 -12.36 -28.13 -7.85
N PRO A 113 -12.78 -28.50 -9.08
CA PRO A 113 -13.90 -29.42 -9.30
C PRO A 113 -13.66 -30.80 -8.69
#